data_AF-A0A0A1WYR1-F1
#
_entry.id   AF-A0A0A1WYR1-F1
#
_cell.length_a   1.000
_cell.length_b   1.000
_cell.length_c   1.000
_cell.angle_alpha   90.00
_cell.angle_beta   90.00
_cell.angle_gamma   90.00
#
_symmetry.space_group_name_H-M   'P 1'
#
loop_
_entity.id
_entity.type
_entity.pdbx_description
1 polymer ?
#
loop_
_entity_poly.entity_id
_entity_poly.type
_entity_poly.pdbx_seq_one_letter_code
_entity_poly.pdbx_strand_id
1 'polypeptide(L)'
;MKVLIAIIIICVANVTGATQVVLKNVNYEGIVDDLIKEAQEITIRTANALQLQYKIIVVEPTNQVDSAVQSIEDRREESPKCVEVKDPDVQIVVTSLHDEINVCGAIAAKTSAGIMNDINAATQQIVFDGYDVLKLYQKCKNYKNSILKSSCYAKLSVKVTLYIKNSRRSINTIKGANHRVPAVFSEADECTHKAADLAITELDDIHTEIVSCINENK
;
A
#
# COMPACT_ATOMS: atom_id res chain seq x y z
N MET A 1 -20.02 -3.70 58.37
CA MET A 1 -21.42 -3.99 57.94
C MET A 1 -22.13 -2.85 57.21
N LYS A 2 -21.75 -1.56 57.36
CA LYS A 2 -22.39 -0.45 56.61
C LYS A 2 -21.96 -0.32 55.13
N VAL A 3 -20.76 -0.80 54.78
CA VAL A 3 -20.22 -0.72 53.40
C VAL A 3 -20.84 -1.75 52.46
N LEU A 4 -21.21 -2.94 52.96
CA LEU A 4 -21.85 -3.98 52.15
C LEU A 4 -23.31 -3.67 51.79
N ILE A 5 -24.02 -2.92 52.64
CA ILE A 5 -25.41 -2.50 52.39
C ILE A 5 -25.47 -1.42 51.28
N ALA A 6 -24.46 -0.56 51.17
CA ALA A 6 -24.39 0.47 50.12
C ALA A 6 -24.18 -0.11 48.71
N ILE A 7 -23.42 -1.20 48.58
CA ILE A 7 -23.13 -1.83 47.29
C ILE A 7 -24.36 -2.58 46.75
N ILE A 8 -25.16 -3.19 47.63
CA ILE A 8 -26.37 -3.90 47.22
C ILE A 8 -27.45 -2.91 46.76
N ILE A 9 -27.58 -1.74 47.40
CA ILE A 9 -28.61 -0.73 47.03
C ILE A 9 -28.33 -0.10 45.65
N ILE A 10 -27.07 0.06 45.24
CA ILE A 10 -26.71 0.58 43.90
C ILE A 10 -27.07 -0.43 42.79
N CYS A 11 -27.08 -1.73 43.09
CA CYS A 11 -27.47 -2.76 42.12
C CYS A 11 -29.00 -2.91 41.97
N VAL A 12 -29.83 -2.58 42.98
CA VAL A 12 -31.30 -2.73 42.88
C VAL A 12 -32.00 -1.48 42.34
N ALA A 13 -31.43 -0.28 42.50
CA ALA A 13 -32.02 0.95 41.96
C ALA A 13 -31.94 1.05 40.42
N ASN A 14 -31.05 0.28 39.78
CA ASN A 14 -30.94 0.22 38.32
C ASN A 14 -31.98 -0.69 37.65
N VAL A 15 -32.79 -1.42 38.42
CA VAL A 15 -33.80 -2.34 37.88
C VAL A 15 -35.21 -1.70 37.84
N THR A 16 -35.46 -0.65 38.63
CA THR A 16 -36.79 -0.01 38.70
C THR A 16 -36.92 1.28 37.88
N GLY A 17 -35.82 1.80 37.31
CA GLY A 17 -35.80 2.95 36.40
C GLY A 17 -35.78 2.59 34.91
N ALA A 18 -35.95 1.31 34.55
CA ALA A 18 -35.90 0.82 33.17
C ALA A 18 -37.18 1.15 32.37
N THR A 19 -37.57 2.42 32.34
CA THR A 19 -38.51 2.93 31.34
C THR A 19 -37.85 4.12 30.65
N GLN A 20 -37.42 3.85 29.42
CA GLN A 20 -36.82 4.79 28.47
C GLN A 20 -35.31 5.06 28.67
N VAL A 21 -34.49 4.04 28.39
CA VAL A 21 -33.23 4.32 27.69
C VAL A 21 -33.65 4.98 26.37
N VAL A 22 -33.60 6.31 26.32
CA VAL A 22 -33.70 7.05 25.07
C VAL A 22 -32.55 6.51 24.22
N LEU A 23 -32.88 5.61 23.29
CA LEU A 23 -31.99 5.20 22.22
C LEU A 23 -31.70 6.49 21.45
N LYS A 24 -30.64 7.20 21.85
CA LYS A 24 -30.03 8.24 21.04
C LYS A 24 -29.94 7.65 19.63
N ASN A 25 -30.42 8.38 18.62
CA ASN A 25 -30.45 7.89 17.26
C ASN A 25 -29.00 7.76 16.75
N VAL A 26 -28.35 6.66 17.10
CA VAL A 26 -26.96 6.36 16.73
C VAL A 26 -26.99 5.78 15.33
N ASN A 27 -26.31 6.47 14.41
CA ASN A 27 -26.14 6.01 13.04
C ASN A 27 -25.05 4.93 12.98
N TYR A 28 -25.41 3.69 13.31
CA TYR A 28 -24.47 2.55 13.30
C TYR A 28 -23.95 2.23 11.89
N GLU A 29 -24.79 2.42 10.87
CA GLU A 29 -24.40 2.26 9.46
C GLU A 29 -23.32 3.28 9.09
N GLY A 30 -23.54 4.56 9.40
CA GLY A 30 -22.55 5.62 9.16
C GLY A 30 -21.21 5.40 9.88
N ILE A 31 -21.22 4.87 11.11
CA ILE A 31 -19.96 4.54 11.82
C ILE A 31 -19.14 3.49 11.06
N VAL A 32 -19.80 2.45 10.55
CA VAL A 32 -19.15 1.39 9.77
C VAL A 32 -18.65 1.94 8.44
N ASP A 33 -19.50 2.70 7.74
CA ASP A 33 -19.17 3.28 6.44
C ASP A 33 -17.99 4.25 6.54
N ASP A 34 -17.96 5.13 7.55
CA ASP A 34 -16.88 6.10 7.75
C ASP A 34 -15.52 5.41 7.97
N LEU A 35 -15.48 4.34 8.77
CA LEU A 35 -14.26 3.60 9.05
C LEU A 35 -13.77 2.77 7.85
N ILE A 36 -14.69 2.18 7.10
CA ILE A 36 -14.37 1.50 5.83
C ILE A 36 -13.82 2.50 4.82
N LYS A 37 -14.47 3.66 4.67
CA LYS A 37 -14.05 4.70 3.75
C LYS A 37 -12.67 5.25 4.09
N GLU A 38 -12.38 5.53 5.37
CA GLU A 38 -11.04 5.96 5.80
C GLU A 38 -9.98 4.91 5.44
N ALA A 39 -10.25 3.63 5.68
CA ALA A 39 -9.32 2.55 5.31
C ALA A 39 -9.12 2.45 3.78
N GLN A 40 -10.18 2.60 3.00
CA GLN A 40 -10.13 2.61 1.53
C GLN A 40 -9.30 3.77 0.98
N GLU A 41 -9.52 4.99 1.48
CA GLU A 41 -8.78 6.18 1.05
C GLU A 41 -7.27 6.03 1.27
N ILE A 42 -6.87 5.51 2.43
CA ILE A 42 -5.45 5.27 2.72
C ILE A 42 -4.90 4.17 1.81
N THR A 43 -5.65 3.10 1.58
CA THR A 43 -5.24 1.99 0.70
C THR A 43 -5.01 2.47 -0.73
N ILE A 44 -5.93 3.26 -1.29
CA ILE A 44 -5.81 3.84 -2.64
C ILE A 44 -4.59 4.75 -2.72
N ARG A 45 -4.38 5.61 -1.71
CA ARG A 45 -3.21 6.48 -1.66
C ARG A 45 -1.91 5.68 -1.67
N THR A 46 -1.82 4.62 -0.87
CA THR A 46 -0.66 3.74 -0.83
C THR A 46 -0.43 3.06 -2.18
N ALA A 47 -1.48 2.53 -2.80
CA ALA A 47 -1.39 1.88 -4.11
C ALA A 47 -0.85 2.85 -5.19
N ASN A 48 -1.35 4.09 -5.21
CA ASN A 48 -0.88 5.11 -6.15
C ASN A 48 0.60 5.49 -5.89
N ALA A 49 1.02 5.56 -4.62
CA ALA A 49 2.41 5.83 -4.28
C ALA A 49 3.34 4.70 -4.77
N LEU A 50 2.97 3.44 -4.51
CA LEU A 50 3.69 2.25 -4.98
C LEU A 50 3.81 2.24 -6.52
N GLN A 51 2.73 2.59 -7.23
CA GLN A 51 2.75 2.65 -8.70
C GLN A 51 3.66 3.75 -9.23
N LEU A 52 3.61 4.95 -8.63
CA LEU A 52 4.50 6.05 -9.01
C LEU A 52 5.96 5.66 -8.83
N GLN A 53 6.27 4.92 -7.77
CA GLN A 53 7.63 4.48 -7.48
C GLN A 53 8.15 3.42 -8.44
N TYR A 54 7.30 2.50 -8.91
CA TYR A 54 7.68 1.60 -10.00
C TYR A 54 8.14 2.37 -11.25
N LYS A 55 7.44 3.47 -11.59
CA LYS A 55 7.83 4.31 -12.72
C LYS A 55 9.23 4.92 -12.52
N ILE A 56 9.54 5.39 -11.32
CA ILE A 56 10.83 6.03 -11.03
C ILE A 56 11.96 5.00 -10.98
N ILE A 57 11.74 3.84 -10.38
CA ILE A 57 12.82 2.88 -10.09
C ILE A 57 13.13 1.96 -11.28
N VAL A 58 12.13 1.66 -12.10
CA VAL A 58 12.30 0.72 -13.21
C VAL A 58 12.25 1.47 -14.54
N VAL A 59 11.15 2.19 -14.78
CA VAL A 59 10.88 2.75 -16.12
C VAL A 59 11.85 3.88 -16.46
N GLU A 60 12.15 4.78 -15.53
CA GLU A 60 13.04 5.91 -15.77
C GLU A 60 14.50 5.50 -16.05
N PRO A 61 15.17 4.70 -15.20
CA PRO A 61 16.51 4.18 -15.48
C PRO A 61 16.61 3.41 -16.80
N THR A 62 15.63 2.56 -17.11
CA THR A 62 15.59 1.85 -18.39
C THR A 62 15.49 2.81 -19.58
N ASN A 63 14.61 3.82 -19.52
CA ASN A 63 14.48 4.79 -20.60
C ASN A 63 15.76 5.63 -20.82
N GLN A 64 16.51 5.93 -19.75
CA GLN A 64 17.78 6.65 -19.87
C GLN A 64 18.80 5.81 -20.64
N VAL A 65 18.89 4.51 -20.34
CA VAL A 65 19.78 3.59 -21.05
C VAL A 65 19.31 3.33 -22.48
N ASP A 66 18.01 3.16 -22.71
CA ASP A 66 17.45 3.03 -24.06
C ASP A 66 17.78 4.26 -24.93
N SER A 67 17.81 5.45 -24.33
CA SER A 67 18.22 6.68 -25.04
C SER A 67 19.70 6.66 -25.42
N ALA A 68 20.57 6.12 -24.55
CA ALA A 68 22.00 5.95 -24.85
C ALA A 68 22.22 4.90 -25.96
N VAL A 69 21.48 3.78 -25.92
CA VAL A 69 21.49 2.78 -26.99
C VAL A 69 20.99 3.39 -28.31
N GLN A 70 19.92 4.18 -28.28
CA GLN A 70 19.40 4.85 -29.47
C GLN A 70 20.45 5.80 -30.06
N SER A 71 21.21 6.52 -29.23
CA SER A 71 22.31 7.37 -29.70
C SER A 71 23.40 6.58 -30.44
N ILE A 72 23.66 5.32 -30.07
CA ILE A 72 24.56 4.43 -30.80
C ILE A 72 23.92 3.98 -32.12
N GLU A 73 22.67 3.54 -32.08
CA GLU A 73 21.93 3.08 -33.26
C GLU A 73 21.75 4.17 -34.33
N ASP A 74 21.58 5.43 -33.93
CA ASP A 74 21.50 6.56 -34.86
C ASP A 74 22.79 6.71 -35.69
N ARG A 75 23.95 6.25 -35.18
CA ARG A 75 25.23 6.23 -35.92
C ARG A 75 25.26 5.16 -37.01
N ARG A 76 24.34 4.20 -37.01
CA ARG A 76 24.26 3.11 -38.00
C ARG A 76 23.97 3.66 -39.39
N GLU A 77 23.25 4.78 -39.49
CA GLU A 77 23.05 5.50 -40.75
C GLU A 77 24.36 6.02 -41.36
N GLU A 78 25.34 6.37 -40.52
CA GLU A 78 26.65 6.88 -40.96
C GLU A 78 27.62 5.75 -41.31
N SER A 79 27.66 4.68 -40.53
CA SER A 79 28.49 3.51 -40.80
C SER A 79 27.93 2.24 -40.16
N PRO A 80 27.19 1.42 -40.92
CA PRO A 80 26.62 0.17 -40.41
C PRO A 80 27.68 -0.76 -39.83
N LYS A 81 28.84 -0.83 -40.47
CA LYS A 81 29.92 -1.76 -40.11
C LYS A 81 30.59 -1.41 -38.78
N CYS A 82 30.76 -0.12 -38.47
CA CYS A 82 31.35 0.29 -37.19
C CYS A 82 30.40 -0.01 -36.02
N VAL A 83 29.09 0.15 -36.23
CA VAL A 83 28.08 -0.15 -35.22
C VAL A 83 27.91 -1.67 -35.04
N GLU A 84 27.76 -2.45 -36.12
CA GLU A 84 27.56 -3.91 -36.07
C GLU A 84 28.66 -4.66 -35.30
N VAL A 85 29.91 -4.18 -35.36
CA VAL A 85 31.02 -4.78 -34.61
C VAL A 85 30.86 -4.60 -33.10
N LYS A 86 30.14 -3.56 -32.68
CA LYS A 86 29.90 -3.18 -31.27
C LYS A 86 28.56 -3.65 -30.72
N ASP A 87 27.65 -4.15 -31.56
CA ASP A 87 26.38 -4.75 -31.12
C ASP A 87 26.54 -5.78 -29.98
N PRO A 88 27.54 -6.68 -29.98
CA PRO A 88 27.75 -7.59 -28.86
C PRO A 88 28.10 -6.89 -27.54
N ASP A 89 28.90 -5.82 -27.60
CA ASP A 89 29.31 -5.04 -26.42
C ASP A 89 28.08 -4.32 -25.84
N VAL A 90 27.27 -3.68 -26.70
CA VAL A 90 26.00 -3.04 -26.31
C VAL A 90 25.05 -4.07 -25.67
N GLN A 91 24.93 -5.26 -26.28
CA GLN A 91 24.08 -6.32 -25.74
C GLN A 91 24.52 -6.76 -24.35
N ILE A 92 25.82 -6.87 -24.09
CA ILE A 92 26.36 -7.24 -22.77
C ILE A 92 25.97 -6.18 -21.74
N VAL A 93 26.15 -4.90 -22.04
CA VAL A 93 25.82 -3.80 -21.12
C VAL A 93 24.31 -3.79 -20.80
N VAL A 94 23.47 -3.86 -21.83
CA VAL A 94 22.00 -3.87 -21.65
C VAL A 94 21.53 -5.12 -20.89
N THR A 95 22.15 -6.28 -21.11
CA THR A 95 21.82 -7.50 -20.36
C THR A 95 22.22 -7.37 -18.90
N SER A 96 23.42 -6.86 -18.62
CA SER A 96 23.91 -6.64 -17.26
C SER A 96 23.01 -5.68 -16.49
N LEU A 97 22.57 -4.59 -17.13
CA LEU A 97 21.60 -3.67 -16.54
C LEU A 97 20.29 -4.37 -16.18
N HIS A 98 19.73 -5.17 -17.09
CA HIS A 98 18.49 -5.90 -16.81
C HIS A 98 18.61 -6.83 -15.62
N ASP A 99 19.74 -7.53 -15.49
CA ASP A 99 20.00 -8.41 -14.35
C ASP A 99 20.09 -7.63 -13.04
N GLU A 100 20.79 -6.49 -13.03
CA GLU A 100 20.87 -5.60 -11.86
C GLU A 100 19.50 -5.01 -11.49
N ILE A 101 18.75 -4.49 -12.46
CA ILE A 101 17.39 -3.99 -12.23
C ILE A 101 16.47 -5.09 -11.68
N ASN A 102 16.61 -6.33 -12.15
CA ASN A 102 15.84 -7.46 -11.61
C ASN A 102 16.17 -7.75 -10.15
N VAL A 103 17.46 -7.69 -9.77
CA VAL A 103 17.91 -7.88 -8.39
C VAL A 103 17.41 -6.75 -7.49
N CYS A 104 17.63 -5.49 -7.88
CA CYS A 104 17.15 -4.32 -7.15
C CYS A 104 15.60 -4.33 -7.04
N GLY A 105 14.92 -4.67 -8.14
CA GLY A 105 13.46 -4.72 -8.25
C GLY A 105 12.82 -5.83 -7.42
N ALA A 106 13.49 -6.98 -7.24
CA ALA A 106 12.98 -8.08 -6.43
C ALA A 106 12.82 -7.69 -4.94
N ILE A 107 13.74 -6.90 -4.40
CA ILE A 107 13.67 -6.40 -3.01
C ILE A 107 12.52 -5.42 -2.85
N ALA A 108 12.39 -4.47 -3.80
CA ALA A 108 11.28 -3.53 -3.83
C ALA A 108 9.92 -4.24 -3.96
N ALA A 109 9.83 -5.23 -4.85
CA ALA A 109 8.62 -6.02 -5.07
C ALA A 109 8.21 -6.82 -3.83
N LYS A 110 9.17 -7.53 -3.21
CA LYS A 110 8.91 -8.31 -1.98
C LYS A 110 8.38 -7.42 -0.86
N THR A 111 8.97 -6.25 -0.68
CA THR A 111 8.57 -5.37 0.42
C THR A 111 7.26 -4.65 0.11
N SER A 112 7.03 -4.26 -1.15
CA SER A 112 5.73 -3.74 -1.62
C SER A 112 4.60 -4.75 -1.42
N ALA A 113 4.86 -6.03 -1.71
CA ALA A 113 3.91 -7.11 -1.44
C ALA A 113 3.63 -7.27 0.06
N GLY A 114 4.66 -7.14 0.91
CA GLY A 114 4.50 -7.11 2.37
C GLY A 114 3.61 -5.96 2.85
N ILE A 115 3.84 -4.74 2.35
CA ILE A 115 3.02 -3.56 2.66
C ILE A 115 1.56 -3.79 2.25
N MET A 116 1.32 -4.27 1.03
CA MET A 116 -0.03 -4.53 0.55
C MET A 116 -0.72 -5.65 1.32
N ASN A 117 0.02 -6.68 1.75
CA ASN A 117 -0.54 -7.75 2.57
C ASN A 117 -0.97 -7.23 3.95
N ASP A 118 -0.16 -6.40 4.61
CA ASP A 118 -0.50 -5.78 5.89
C ASP A 118 -1.75 -4.88 5.78
N ILE A 119 -1.83 -4.10 4.69
CA ILE A 119 -2.99 -3.24 4.41
C ILE A 119 -4.25 -4.08 4.15
N ASN A 120 -4.13 -5.13 3.33
CA ASN A 120 -5.24 -6.01 2.99
C ASN A 120 -5.77 -6.73 4.24
N ALA A 121 -4.88 -7.29 5.06
CA ALA A 121 -5.26 -7.95 6.31
C ALA A 121 -5.99 -6.99 7.27
N ALA A 122 -5.46 -5.77 7.45
CA ALA A 122 -6.08 -4.76 8.30
C ALA A 122 -7.45 -4.30 7.76
N THR A 123 -7.57 -4.14 6.43
CA THR A 123 -8.82 -3.72 5.77
C THR A 123 -9.88 -4.80 5.86
N GLN A 124 -9.52 -6.07 5.62
CA GLN A 124 -10.42 -7.20 5.78
C GLN A 124 -10.97 -7.29 7.20
N GLN A 125 -10.14 -7.07 8.21
CA GLN A 125 -10.60 -7.03 9.60
C GLN A 125 -11.67 -5.96 9.83
N ILE A 126 -11.47 -4.73 9.31
CA ILE A 126 -12.45 -3.64 9.43
C ILE A 126 -13.77 -4.02 8.75
N VAL A 127 -13.71 -4.61 7.56
CA VAL A 127 -14.90 -4.99 6.79
C VAL A 127 -15.65 -6.12 7.49
N PHE A 128 -14.96 -7.18 7.90
CA PHE A 128 -15.59 -8.32 8.56
C PHE A 128 -16.20 -7.92 9.91
N ASP A 129 -15.47 -7.18 10.76
CA ASP A 129 -16.01 -6.71 12.05
C ASP A 129 -17.19 -5.74 11.84
N GLY A 130 -17.13 -4.91 10.81
CA GLY A 130 -18.21 -3.99 10.41
C GLY A 130 -19.47 -4.72 9.97
N TYR A 131 -19.35 -5.72 9.09
CA TYR A 131 -20.46 -6.60 8.70
C TYR A 131 -21.13 -7.24 9.92
N ASP A 132 -20.31 -7.66 10.88
CA ASP A 132 -20.73 -8.30 12.10
C ASP A 132 -21.51 -7.36 13.04
N VAL A 133 -21.19 -6.06 13.02
CA VAL A 133 -21.96 -4.99 13.69
C VAL A 133 -23.29 -4.77 12.97
N LEU A 134 -23.29 -4.62 11.65
CA LEU A 134 -24.49 -4.36 10.87
C LEU A 134 -25.50 -5.51 10.94
N LYS A 135 -25.02 -6.75 10.89
CA LYS A 135 -25.84 -7.96 11.09
C LYS A 135 -26.53 -7.95 12.45
N LEU A 136 -25.82 -7.56 13.51
CA LEU A 136 -26.41 -7.45 14.85
C LEU A 136 -27.41 -6.28 14.93
N TYR A 137 -27.10 -5.14 14.31
CA TYR A 137 -28.00 -4.00 14.22
C TYR A 137 -29.33 -4.37 13.54
N GLN A 138 -29.27 -5.03 12.38
CA GLN A 138 -30.45 -5.52 11.66
C GLN A 138 -31.25 -6.50 12.52
N LYS A 139 -30.58 -7.42 13.22
CA LYS A 139 -31.24 -8.33 14.17
C LYS A 139 -31.95 -7.58 15.29
N CYS A 140 -31.33 -6.56 15.87
CA CYS A 140 -31.95 -5.75 16.93
C CYS A 140 -33.16 -4.95 16.42
N LYS A 141 -33.07 -4.42 15.20
CA LYS A 141 -34.16 -3.68 14.55
C LYS A 141 -35.40 -4.55 14.34
N ASN A 142 -35.21 -5.84 14.04
CA ASN A 142 -36.28 -6.79 13.75
C ASN A 142 -36.99 -7.37 14.99
N TYR A 143 -36.47 -7.15 16.21
CA TYR A 143 -37.16 -7.59 17.43
C TYR A 143 -38.43 -6.78 17.69
N LYS A 144 -39.57 -7.47 17.77
CA LYS A 144 -40.86 -6.87 18.15
C LYS A 144 -41.02 -6.68 19.67
N ASN A 145 -40.42 -7.57 20.46
CA ASN A 145 -40.45 -7.49 21.93
C ASN A 145 -39.50 -6.39 22.42
N SER A 146 -40.02 -5.46 23.22
CA SER A 146 -39.28 -4.27 23.69
C SER A 146 -38.10 -4.60 24.61
N ILE A 147 -38.23 -5.62 25.46
CA ILE A 147 -37.16 -6.07 26.38
C ILE A 147 -36.03 -6.71 25.59
N LEU A 148 -36.36 -7.62 24.66
CA LEU A 148 -35.37 -8.25 23.77
C LEU A 148 -34.68 -7.22 22.88
N LYS A 149 -35.43 -6.24 22.38
CA LYS A 149 -34.90 -5.14 21.57
C LYS A 149 -33.90 -4.31 22.37
N SER A 150 -34.27 -3.85 23.57
CA SER A 150 -33.41 -3.05 24.45
C SER A 150 -32.13 -3.79 24.82
N SER A 151 -32.24 -5.05 25.25
CA SER A 151 -31.09 -5.90 25.56
C SER A 151 -30.18 -6.13 24.34
N CYS A 152 -30.76 -6.31 23.15
CA CYS A 152 -30.01 -6.42 21.91
C CYS A 152 -29.21 -5.14 21.60
N TYR A 153 -29.82 -3.96 21.72
CA TYR A 153 -29.13 -2.69 21.50
C TYR A 153 -28.02 -2.43 22.53
N ALA A 154 -28.18 -2.89 23.78
CA ALA A 154 -27.09 -2.86 24.76
C ALA A 154 -25.90 -3.72 24.28
N LYS A 155 -26.16 -4.94 23.81
CA LYS A 155 -25.12 -5.82 23.23
C LYS A 155 -24.48 -5.21 21.98
N LEU A 156 -25.29 -4.59 21.11
CA LEU A 156 -24.81 -3.88 19.93
C LEU A 156 -23.86 -2.74 20.31
N SER A 157 -24.19 -1.96 21.34
CA SER A 157 -23.38 -0.81 21.77
C SER A 157 -22.00 -1.24 22.26
N VAL A 158 -21.90 -2.37 22.98
CA VAL A 158 -20.62 -2.97 23.35
C VAL A 158 -19.83 -3.40 22.11
N LYS A 159 -20.50 -4.08 21.16
CA LYS A 159 -19.86 -4.57 19.94
C LYS A 159 -19.34 -3.42 19.07
N VAL A 160 -20.10 -2.34 18.94
CA VAL A 160 -19.73 -1.13 18.20
C VAL A 160 -18.52 -0.45 18.84
N THR A 161 -18.48 -0.35 20.17
CA THR A 161 -17.32 0.22 20.87
C THR A 161 -16.04 -0.58 20.60
N LEU A 162 -16.13 -1.92 20.64
CA LEU A 162 -15.01 -2.81 20.29
C LEU A 162 -14.60 -2.64 18.83
N TYR A 163 -15.58 -2.58 17.92
CA TYR A 163 -15.36 -2.37 16.50
C TYR A 163 -14.60 -1.07 16.22
N ILE A 164 -15.03 0.06 16.81
CA ILE A 164 -14.35 1.35 16.65
C ILE A 164 -12.90 1.25 17.12
N LYS A 165 -12.66 0.67 18.31
CA LYS A 165 -11.32 0.52 18.88
C LYS A 165 -10.42 -0.33 17.97
N ASN A 166 -10.91 -1.47 17.52
CA ASN A 166 -10.16 -2.37 16.65
C ASN A 166 -9.90 -1.73 15.28
N SER A 167 -10.91 -1.09 14.69
CA SER A 167 -10.77 -0.40 13.40
C SER A 167 -9.75 0.72 13.46
N ARG A 168 -9.69 1.49 14.55
CA ARG A 168 -8.66 2.52 14.73
C ARG A 168 -7.27 1.92 14.81
N ARG A 169 -7.11 0.76 15.48
CA ARG A 169 -5.85 0.02 15.49
C ARG A 169 -5.47 -0.45 14.08
N SER A 170 -6.40 -1.03 13.34
CA SER A 170 -6.17 -1.48 11.95
C SER A 170 -5.82 -0.31 11.03
N ILE A 171 -6.51 0.82 11.13
CA ILE A 171 -6.20 2.05 10.40
C ILE A 171 -4.78 2.54 10.72
N ASN A 172 -4.35 2.47 11.98
CA ASN A 172 -2.97 2.84 12.34
C ASN A 172 -1.96 1.86 11.74
N THR A 173 -2.27 0.56 11.66
CA THR A 173 -1.45 -0.41 10.92
C THR A 173 -1.34 -0.04 9.43
N ILE A 174 -2.46 0.32 8.78
CA ILE A 174 -2.48 0.77 7.38
C ILE A 174 -1.61 2.03 7.21
N LYS A 175 -1.75 3.03 8.11
CA LYS A 175 -0.93 4.26 8.09
C LYS A 175 0.55 3.95 8.29
N GLY A 176 0.89 3.09 9.24
CA GLY A 176 2.27 2.65 9.47
C GLY A 176 2.87 1.89 8.29
N ALA A 177 2.07 1.06 7.61
CA ALA A 177 2.47 0.42 6.36
C ALA A 177 2.75 1.44 5.25
N ASN A 178 1.87 2.43 5.09
CA ASN A 178 2.07 3.52 4.14
C ASN A 178 3.33 4.36 4.44
N HIS A 179 3.69 4.57 5.71
CA HIS A 179 4.93 5.27 6.06
C HIS A 179 6.21 4.49 5.71
N ARG A 180 6.14 3.17 5.56
CA ARG A 180 7.28 2.36 5.11
C ARG A 180 7.53 2.44 3.63
N VAL A 181 6.55 2.91 2.85
CA VAL A 181 6.65 3.05 1.39
C VAL A 181 7.95 3.78 1.05
N PRO A 182 8.19 5.07 1.39
CA PRO A 182 9.39 5.80 0.92
C PRO A 182 10.74 5.15 1.23
N ALA A 183 10.89 4.47 2.37
CA ALA A 183 12.17 3.88 2.79
C ALA A 183 12.56 2.67 1.93
N VAL A 184 11.58 1.84 1.53
CA VAL A 184 11.80 0.73 0.59
C VAL A 184 12.31 1.24 -0.75
N PHE A 185 11.88 2.44 -1.11
CA PHE A 185 12.14 3.00 -2.42
C PHE A 185 13.46 3.73 -2.49
N SER A 186 13.96 4.40 -1.44
CA SER A 186 15.28 5.04 -1.56
C SER A 186 16.40 4.02 -1.82
N GLU A 187 16.32 2.83 -1.21
CA GLU A 187 17.31 1.77 -1.42
C GLU A 187 17.25 1.19 -2.84
N ALA A 188 16.04 0.93 -3.35
CA ALA A 188 15.85 0.39 -4.69
C ALA A 188 16.12 1.44 -5.78
N ASP A 189 15.78 2.70 -5.52
CA ASP A 189 16.05 3.85 -6.39
C ASP A 189 17.54 4.08 -6.56
N GLU A 190 18.30 4.10 -5.46
CA GLU A 190 19.75 4.22 -5.50
C GLU A 190 20.40 3.07 -6.28
N CYS A 191 19.94 1.83 -6.04
CA CYS A 191 20.44 0.63 -6.72
C CYS A 191 20.21 0.68 -8.24
N THR A 192 19.00 1.02 -8.66
CA THR A 192 18.61 1.03 -10.08
C THR A 192 19.21 2.21 -10.85
N HIS A 193 19.21 3.41 -10.29
CA HIS A 193 19.87 4.57 -10.92
C HIS A 193 21.38 4.38 -11.02
N LYS A 194 22.02 3.82 -10.00
CA LYS A 194 23.45 3.51 -10.06
C LYS A 194 23.79 2.48 -11.15
N ALA A 195 22.95 1.46 -11.31
CA ALA A 195 23.12 0.48 -12.39
C ALA A 195 22.94 1.13 -13.77
N ALA A 196 21.96 2.03 -13.92
CA ALA A 196 21.77 2.78 -15.16
C ALA A 196 22.92 3.75 -15.45
N ASP A 197 23.40 4.50 -14.46
CA ASP A 197 24.54 5.42 -14.62
C ASP A 197 25.80 4.69 -15.11
N LEU A 198 26.04 3.48 -14.56
CA LEU A 198 27.15 2.63 -15.00
C LEU A 198 26.95 2.18 -16.45
N ALA A 199 25.75 1.67 -16.79
CA ALA A 199 25.44 1.24 -18.14
C ALA A 199 25.53 2.38 -19.17
N ILE A 200 25.07 3.59 -18.83
CA ILE A 200 25.20 4.78 -19.68
C ILE A 200 26.68 5.11 -19.90
N THR A 201 27.50 5.07 -18.85
CA THR A 201 28.93 5.33 -18.97
C THR A 201 29.60 4.33 -19.92
N GLU A 202 29.28 3.03 -19.78
CA GLU A 202 29.81 1.99 -20.67
C GLU A 202 29.32 2.15 -22.12
N LEU A 203 28.06 2.57 -22.33
CA LEU A 203 27.53 2.85 -23.66
C LEU A 203 28.16 4.11 -24.28
N ASP A 204 28.46 5.14 -23.51
CA ASP A 204 29.16 6.34 -23.98
C ASP A 204 30.60 6.02 -24.43
N ASP A 205 31.28 5.10 -23.75
CA ASP A 205 32.58 4.60 -24.16
C ASP A 205 32.48 3.86 -25.52
N ILE A 206 31.49 2.97 -25.67
CA ILE A 206 31.21 2.27 -26.94
C ILE A 206 30.90 3.27 -28.06
N HIS A 207 30.05 4.27 -27.78
CA HIS A 207 29.71 5.31 -28.73
C HIS A 207 30.95 6.09 -29.20
N THR A 208 31.87 6.40 -28.28
CA THR A 208 33.13 7.08 -28.58
C THR A 208 34.05 6.24 -29.47
N GLU A 209 34.10 4.92 -29.25
CA GLU A 209 34.83 3.99 -30.10
C GLU A 209 34.24 3.91 -31.52
N ILE A 210 32.90 3.91 -31.64
CA ILE A 210 32.20 3.94 -32.93
C ILE A 210 32.52 5.23 -33.69
N VAL A 211 32.46 6.39 -33.02
CA VAL A 211 32.81 7.67 -33.64
C VAL A 211 34.26 7.67 -34.14
N SER A 212 35.18 7.07 -33.36
CA SER A 212 36.58 6.93 -33.77
C SER A 212 36.72 6.03 -35.01
N CYS A 213 36.05 4.87 -35.03
CA CYS A 213 35.99 3.98 -36.20
C CYS A 213 35.45 4.69 -37.45
N ILE A 214 34.40 5.50 -37.30
CA ILE A 214 33.83 6.28 -38.43
C ILE A 214 34.85 7.27 -38.98
N ASN A 215 35.57 7.97 -38.11
CA ASN A 215 36.56 8.97 -38.51
C ASN A 215 37.80 8.35 -39.18
N GLU A 216 38.22 7.16 -38.75
CA GLU A 216 39.35 6.43 -39.36
C GLU A 216 39.00 5.79 -40.70
N ASN A 217 37.72 5.54 -40.97
CA ASN A 217 37.22 4.92 -42.20
C ASN A 217 36.53 5.92 -43.16
N LYS A 218 36.64 7.22 -42.89
CA LYS A 218 36.25 8.33 -43.79
C LYS A 218 37.41 8.73 -44.70
#